data_AF-A0A6G2U951-F1
#
_entry.id   AF-A0A6G2U951-F1
#
_cell.length_a   1.000
_cell.length_b   1.000
_cell.length_c   1.000
_cell.angle_alpha   90.00
_cell.angle_beta   90.00
_cell.angle_gamma   90.00
#
_symmetry.space_group_name_H-M   'P 1'
#
loop_
_entity.id
_entity.type
_entity.pdbx_description
1 polymer ?
#
loop_
_entity_poly.entity_id
_entity_poly.type
_entity_poly.pdbx_seq_one_letter_code
_entity_poly.pdbx_strand_id
1 'polypeptide(L)'
;MTAAHPAEPWRIKMVEPIRTTTHAERESALRAAAYNPCLLRAEDVYIDLFTDSGTSAMSDRRWSAMFRGDESYCGASSFYRLRDTVRAYYGYEHAIPVHQGRGAENILSRCLIRPGHRLPGDMYFTTTRAHPELNGSTFHDVIVDEAHDPADESPFKGDVDITKLAALIREAGADTIPYVCVGAPVNMAGGQPISMECLARVRELTLRHGIKVILDAARAVENAYFVKSREPGWSGRSIAGILRAMCDLTDGATMSAKKDSFANIGGWLGLRDDELAEQARGLVVLYEGMHTYGGMAGRGVWGRIFRVRPSLSPIARQQVCAGLPRARPPLLLVGRIDQHRRRWSADGQGVGQRGRAFQRELTEAGGQPGVSTSHAGGCARPRRSAPASPQDPLTRTSAPPNSTAFALRTGPGRSRLVNDR
;
A
#
# COMPACT_ATOMS: atom_id res chain seq x y z
N MET A 1 15.27 32.03 -15.33
CA MET A 1 14.89 30.64 -14.97
C MET A 1 14.20 30.06 -16.19
N THR A 2 14.75 29.00 -16.79
CA THR A 2 14.09 28.31 -17.92
C THR A 2 12.84 27.59 -17.39
N ALA A 3 11.83 27.40 -18.25
CA ALA A 3 10.60 26.67 -17.91
C ALA A 3 10.83 25.21 -17.44
N ALA A 4 12.06 24.69 -17.59
CA ALA A 4 12.46 23.31 -17.24
C ALA A 4 12.65 23.07 -15.74
N HIS A 5 13.02 24.08 -14.95
CA HIS A 5 13.26 23.96 -13.51
C HIS A 5 12.59 25.12 -12.76
N PRO A 6 11.31 24.98 -12.36
CA PRO A 6 10.60 26.03 -11.64
C PRO A 6 11.16 26.18 -10.22
N ALA A 7 11.22 27.42 -9.73
CA ALA A 7 11.48 27.70 -8.33
C ALA A 7 10.40 27.07 -7.43
N GLU A 8 10.79 26.76 -6.19
CA GLU A 8 9.90 26.17 -5.19
C GLU A 8 8.67 27.07 -4.97
N PRO A 9 7.44 26.55 -5.11
CA PRO A 9 6.21 27.31 -4.87
C PRO A 9 5.88 27.40 -3.36
N TRP A 10 6.93 27.37 -2.53
CA TRP A 10 6.91 27.42 -1.07
C TRP A 10 8.23 28.00 -0.58
N ARG A 11 8.30 28.34 0.71
CA ARG A 11 9.52 28.82 1.37
C ARG A 11 9.85 27.94 2.57
N ILE A 12 11.14 27.83 2.88
CA ILE A 12 11.62 27.07 4.04
C ILE A 12 11.10 27.74 5.32
N LYS A 13 10.52 26.94 6.22
CA LYS A 13 9.97 27.39 7.51
C LYS A 13 10.73 26.83 8.71
N MET A 14 11.20 25.59 8.59
CA MET A 14 11.95 24.84 9.59
C MET A 14 13.01 24.03 8.85
N VAL A 15 14.19 23.85 9.47
CA VAL A 15 15.30 23.08 8.93
C VAL A 15 15.74 22.03 9.94
N GLU A 16 16.23 20.90 9.45
CA GLU A 16 16.92 19.87 10.22
C GLU A 16 18.39 19.84 9.74
N PRO A 17 19.38 19.97 10.63
CA PRO A 17 20.78 19.86 10.23
C PRO A 17 21.12 18.48 9.68
N ILE A 18 21.83 18.44 8.55
CA ILE A 18 22.37 17.20 7.97
C ILE A 18 23.87 17.11 8.20
N ARG A 19 24.36 15.92 8.58
CA ARG A 19 25.78 15.68 8.86
C ARG A 19 26.54 15.35 7.57
N THR A 20 27.64 16.04 7.32
CA THR A 20 28.58 15.62 6.27
C THR A 20 29.47 14.50 6.80
N THR A 21 29.76 13.52 5.95
CA THR A 21 30.64 12.39 6.29
C THR A 21 31.93 12.44 5.48
N THR A 22 33.01 11.95 6.07
CA THR A 22 34.26 11.66 5.38
C THR A 22 34.16 10.33 4.62
N HIS A 23 35.07 10.10 3.67
CA HIS A 23 35.15 8.82 2.97
C HIS A 23 35.39 7.64 3.93
N ALA A 24 36.28 7.81 4.91
CA ALA A 24 36.63 6.76 5.86
C ALA A 24 35.44 6.38 6.76
N GLU A 25 34.66 7.35 7.23
CA GLU A 25 33.42 7.09 7.99
C GLU A 25 32.41 6.31 7.16
N ARG A 26 32.18 6.71 5.90
CA ARG A 26 31.27 5.97 5.01
C ARG A 26 31.73 4.55 4.75
N GLU A 27 33.02 4.33 4.53
CA GLU A 27 33.56 2.99 4.32
C GLU A 27 33.38 2.10 5.56
N SER A 28 33.65 2.65 6.74
CA SER A 28 33.44 1.95 8.02
C SER A 28 31.96 1.60 8.24
N ALA A 29 31.06 2.57 8.04
CA ALA A 29 29.62 2.38 8.18
C ALA A 29 29.08 1.33 7.20
N LEU A 30 29.52 1.37 5.93
CA LEU A 30 29.14 0.38 4.92
C LEU A 30 29.64 -1.03 5.28
N ARG A 31 30.86 -1.18 5.79
CA ARG A 31 31.37 -2.48 6.27
C ARG A 31 30.56 -2.99 7.46
N ALA A 32 30.26 -2.12 8.43
CA ALA A 32 29.44 -2.46 9.60
C ALA A 32 28.01 -2.87 9.20
N ALA A 33 27.45 -2.22 8.18
CA ALA A 33 26.14 -2.53 7.59
C ALA A 33 26.19 -3.73 6.62
N ALA A 34 27.31 -4.45 6.53
CA ALA A 34 27.51 -5.57 5.61
C ALA A 34 27.15 -5.22 4.14
N TYR A 35 27.46 -3.98 3.73
CA TYR A 35 27.16 -3.42 2.42
C TYR A 35 25.67 -3.38 2.06
N ASN A 36 24.78 -3.47 3.05
CA ASN A 36 23.35 -3.29 2.90
C ASN A 36 22.94 -1.89 3.39
N PRO A 37 22.58 -0.94 2.50
CA PRO A 37 22.18 0.40 2.90
C PRO A 37 20.99 0.43 3.87
N CYS A 38 20.11 -0.58 3.86
CA CYS A 38 18.99 -0.68 4.80
C CYS A 38 19.42 -0.81 6.27
N LEU A 39 20.69 -1.16 6.52
CA LEU A 39 21.26 -1.34 7.86
C LEU A 39 22.14 -0.16 8.29
N LEU A 40 22.27 0.87 7.44
CA LEU A 40 22.97 2.10 7.82
C LEU A 40 22.14 2.87 8.86
N ARG A 41 22.85 3.53 9.78
CA ARG A 41 22.21 4.49 10.68
C ARG A 41 21.93 5.78 9.91
N ALA A 42 20.81 6.43 10.21
CA ALA A 42 20.44 7.70 9.56
C ALA A 42 21.52 8.79 9.75
N GLU A 43 22.20 8.82 10.90
CA GLU A 43 23.29 9.77 11.19
C GLU A 43 24.53 9.61 10.28
N ASP A 44 24.65 8.47 9.60
CA ASP A 44 25.74 8.18 8.65
C ASP A 44 25.37 8.50 7.20
N VAL A 45 24.15 8.98 6.96
CA VAL A 45 23.61 9.32 5.64
C VAL A 45 23.51 10.84 5.51
N TYR A 46 24.19 11.40 4.49
CA TYR A 46 24.18 12.84 4.24
C TYR A 46 22.87 13.31 3.57
N ILE A 47 22.47 12.63 2.48
CA ILE A 47 21.21 12.85 1.78
C ILE A 47 20.54 11.50 1.62
N ASP A 48 19.38 11.33 2.26
CA ASP A 48 18.64 10.07 2.23
C ASP A 48 17.67 10.03 1.04
N LEU A 49 17.99 9.20 0.06
CA LEU A 49 17.17 8.93 -1.13
C LEU A 49 16.59 7.50 -1.10
N PHE A 50 16.61 6.83 0.06
CA PHE A 50 16.17 5.45 0.20
C PHE A 50 14.69 5.29 -0.14
N THR A 51 13.86 6.24 0.31
CA THR A 51 12.43 6.23 0.02
C THR A 51 11.82 7.61 0.14
N ASP A 52 10.77 7.85 -0.64
CA ASP A 52 9.81 8.93 -0.45
C ASP A 52 8.69 8.56 0.56
N SER A 53 8.75 7.38 1.20
CA SER A 53 7.73 6.94 2.18
C SER A 53 7.91 7.58 3.55
N GLY A 54 7.12 8.61 3.85
CA GLY A 54 7.02 9.19 5.18
C GLY A 54 8.17 10.14 5.51
N THR A 55 9.03 10.40 4.54
CA THR A 55 10.19 11.31 4.60
C THR A 55 9.85 12.72 4.08
N SER A 56 8.58 12.97 3.74
CA SER A 56 8.13 14.28 3.26
C SER A 56 8.17 15.36 4.34
N ALA A 57 8.49 16.59 3.93
CA ALA A 57 8.32 17.77 4.77
C ALA A 57 6.84 18.21 4.84
N MET A 58 6.34 18.42 6.06
CA MET A 58 5.00 18.95 6.30
C MET A 58 4.99 20.49 6.31
N SER A 59 3.90 21.08 5.82
CA SER A 59 3.69 22.54 5.91
C SER A 59 3.37 23.01 7.34
N ASP A 60 3.52 24.30 7.59
CA ASP A 60 3.10 24.96 8.84
C ASP A 60 1.62 24.70 9.20
N ARG A 61 0.74 24.62 8.20
CA ARG A 61 -0.68 24.28 8.36
C ARG A 61 -0.90 22.85 8.84
N ARG A 62 -0.04 21.92 8.42
CA ARG A 62 -0.08 20.52 8.85
C ARG A 62 0.41 20.38 10.29
N TRP A 63 1.53 21.03 10.63
CA TRP A 63 2.00 21.14 12.01
C TRP A 63 0.92 21.76 12.92
N SER A 64 0.29 22.86 12.51
CA SER A 64 -0.82 23.47 13.26
C SER A 64 -2.01 22.52 13.46
N ALA A 65 -2.31 21.67 12.48
CA ALA A 65 -3.38 20.68 12.61
C ALA A 65 -3.05 19.59 13.64
N MET A 66 -1.78 19.19 13.75
CA MET A 66 -1.36 18.22 14.77
C MET A 66 -1.62 18.71 16.20
N PHE A 67 -1.36 20.00 16.48
CA PHE A 67 -1.66 20.60 17.79
C PHE A 67 -3.16 20.70 18.10
N ARG A 68 -4.02 20.50 17.09
CA ARG A 68 -5.49 20.48 17.23
C ARG A 68 -6.08 19.08 17.02
N GLY A 69 -5.26 18.04 17.18
CA GLY A 69 -5.68 16.65 17.10
C GLY A 69 -6.76 16.33 18.12
N ASP A 70 -7.83 15.70 17.66
CA ASP A 70 -8.88 15.16 18.53
C ASP A 70 -8.59 13.68 18.74
N GLU A 71 -8.11 13.34 19.94
CA GLU A 71 -7.63 11.99 20.30
C GLU A 71 -8.75 11.12 20.88
N SER A 72 -10.02 11.49 20.65
CA SER A 72 -11.18 10.68 21.04
C SER A 72 -11.12 9.29 20.40
N TYR A 73 -11.27 8.25 21.20
CA TYR A 73 -11.16 6.85 20.75
C TYR A 73 -12.23 6.49 19.68
N CYS A 74 -13.43 7.05 19.83
CA CYS A 74 -14.54 6.92 18.90
C CYS A 74 -15.04 8.30 18.47
N GLY A 75 -15.30 8.49 17.17
CA GLY A 75 -15.94 9.70 16.67
C GLY A 75 -15.06 10.97 16.69
N ALA A 76 -13.74 10.82 16.61
CA ALA A 76 -12.83 11.96 16.51
C ALA A 76 -13.17 12.86 15.32
N SER A 77 -13.16 14.18 15.53
CA SER A 77 -13.37 15.18 14.46
C SER A 77 -12.34 15.09 13.33
N SER A 78 -11.14 14.55 13.60
CA SER A 78 -10.11 14.27 12.60
C SER A 78 -10.54 13.21 11.58
N PHE A 79 -11.28 12.19 12.01
CA PHE A 79 -11.81 11.15 11.14
C PHE A 79 -12.88 11.66 10.19
N TYR A 80 -13.83 12.46 10.68
CA TYR A 80 -14.85 13.04 9.80
C TYR A 80 -14.22 13.93 8.72
N ARG A 81 -13.17 14.68 9.07
CA ARG A 81 -12.40 15.43 8.07
C ARG A 81 -11.69 14.53 7.06
N LEU A 82 -11.12 13.40 7.49
CA LEU A 82 -10.55 12.40 6.57
C LEU A 82 -11.61 11.91 5.59
N ARG A 83 -12.73 11.40 6.12
CA ARG A 83 -13.84 10.86 5.34
C ARG A 83 -14.35 11.86 4.32
N ASP A 84 -14.65 13.08 4.76
CA ASP A 84 -15.20 14.12 3.88
C ASP A 84 -14.21 14.51 2.79
N THR A 85 -12.92 14.48 3.10
CA THR A 85 -11.84 14.76 2.16
C THR A 85 -11.67 13.64 1.13
N VAL A 86 -11.67 12.37 1.54
CA VAL A 86 -11.64 11.22 0.63
C VAL A 86 -12.86 11.25 -0.29
N ARG A 87 -14.05 11.50 0.27
CA ARG A 87 -15.30 11.63 -0.52
C ARG A 87 -15.24 12.77 -1.53
N ALA A 88 -14.69 13.92 -1.14
CA ALA A 88 -14.62 15.10 -2.02
C ALA A 88 -13.64 14.87 -3.20
N TYR A 89 -12.43 14.40 -2.93
CA TYR A 89 -11.34 14.36 -3.92
C TYR A 89 -11.20 13.02 -4.65
N TYR A 90 -11.48 11.91 -3.98
CA TYR A 90 -11.40 10.56 -4.55
C TYR A 90 -12.78 9.99 -4.89
N GLY A 91 -13.85 10.49 -4.29
CA GLY A 91 -15.21 10.06 -4.63
C GLY A 91 -15.66 8.74 -4.01
N TYR A 92 -14.84 8.10 -3.17
CA TYR A 92 -15.25 6.92 -2.40
C TYR A 92 -16.18 7.32 -1.25
N GLU A 93 -17.24 6.54 -1.05
CA GLU A 93 -18.25 6.81 -0.03
C GLU A 93 -17.77 6.45 1.37
N HIS A 94 -17.03 5.34 1.47
CA HIS A 94 -16.45 4.88 2.72
C HIS A 94 -14.95 5.14 2.73
N ALA A 95 -14.48 5.75 3.81
CA ALA A 95 -13.07 5.91 4.11
C ALA A 95 -12.79 5.21 5.43
N ILE A 96 -11.92 4.20 5.38
CA ILE A 96 -11.56 3.37 6.51
C ILE A 96 -10.10 3.66 6.84
N PRO A 97 -9.79 4.35 7.94
CA PRO A 97 -8.43 4.68 8.32
C PRO A 97 -7.62 3.40 8.63
N VAL A 98 -6.33 3.45 8.30
CA VAL A 98 -5.32 2.43 8.65
C VAL A 98 -4.00 3.12 8.96
N HIS A 99 -3.08 2.48 9.67
CA HIS A 99 -1.82 3.12 10.06
C HIS A 99 -0.90 3.44 8.87
N GLN A 100 -1.04 2.73 7.74
CA GLN A 100 -0.41 3.02 6.43
C GLN A 100 -0.96 2.09 5.32
N GLY A 101 -0.49 2.24 4.08
CA GLY A 101 -0.99 1.50 2.90
C GLY A 101 -1.07 -0.03 3.07
N ARG A 102 -0.02 -0.68 3.60
CA ARG A 102 -0.05 -2.14 3.84
C ARG A 102 -1.13 -2.62 4.81
N GLY A 103 -1.58 -1.73 5.71
CA GLY A 103 -2.74 -2.01 6.57
C GLY A 103 -4.02 -2.14 5.74
N ALA A 104 -4.22 -1.23 4.78
CA ALA A 104 -5.34 -1.30 3.84
C ALA A 104 -5.27 -2.54 2.94
N GLU A 105 -4.07 -2.88 2.44
CA GLU A 105 -3.83 -4.11 1.65
C GLU A 105 -4.16 -5.38 2.45
N ASN A 106 -3.76 -5.45 3.73
CA ASN A 106 -4.08 -6.56 4.62
C ASN A 106 -5.60 -6.72 4.80
N ILE A 107 -6.30 -5.64 5.13
CA ILE A 107 -7.75 -5.65 5.35
C ILE A 107 -8.49 -6.07 4.08
N LEU A 108 -8.17 -5.42 2.94
CA LEU A 108 -8.82 -5.72 1.67
C LEU A 108 -8.59 -7.16 1.22
N SER A 109 -7.36 -7.65 1.34
CA SER A 109 -7.01 -9.02 0.94
C SER A 109 -7.80 -10.05 1.76
N ARG A 110 -7.96 -9.82 3.06
CA ARG A 110 -8.76 -10.70 3.93
C ARG A 110 -10.24 -10.67 3.61
N CYS A 111 -10.78 -9.53 3.18
CA CYS A 111 -12.17 -9.46 2.73
C CYS A 111 -12.39 -10.26 1.43
N LEU A 112 -11.55 -10.03 0.41
CA LEU A 112 -11.85 -10.43 -0.97
C LEU A 112 -11.12 -11.68 -1.49
N ILE A 113 -9.95 -12.01 -0.94
CA ILE A 113 -9.14 -13.12 -1.44
C ILE A 113 -9.57 -14.44 -0.80
N ARG A 114 -9.66 -15.50 -1.61
CA ARG A 114 -9.80 -16.89 -1.17
C ARG A 114 -8.71 -17.72 -1.85
N PRO A 115 -8.33 -18.87 -1.27
CA PRO A 115 -7.36 -19.78 -1.89
C PRO A 115 -7.74 -20.13 -3.33
N GLY A 116 -6.78 -20.03 -4.24
CA GLY A 116 -6.96 -20.30 -5.67
C GLY A 116 -7.41 -19.10 -6.51
N HIS A 117 -7.71 -17.95 -5.90
CA HIS A 117 -7.97 -16.72 -6.64
C HIS A 117 -6.76 -16.29 -7.48
N ARG A 118 -7.03 -15.61 -8.60
CA ARG A 118 -5.99 -15.02 -9.45
C ARG A 118 -6.09 -13.50 -9.38
N LEU A 119 -4.97 -12.84 -9.09
CA LEU A 119 -4.90 -11.40 -8.92
C LEU A 119 -4.10 -10.74 -10.04
N PRO A 120 -4.74 -10.24 -11.10
CA PRO A 120 -4.07 -9.40 -12.09
C PRO A 120 -3.66 -8.05 -11.50
N GLY A 121 -2.45 -7.61 -11.80
CA GLY A 121 -2.02 -6.23 -11.58
C GLY A 121 -0.99 -5.74 -12.60
N ASP A 122 -0.89 -4.43 -12.75
CA ASP A 122 0.09 -3.72 -13.57
C ASP A 122 1.46 -3.66 -12.87
N MET A 123 2.13 -4.81 -12.82
CA MET A 123 3.38 -5.05 -12.07
C MET A 123 3.18 -5.16 -10.54
N TYR A 124 4.01 -5.98 -9.92
CA TYR A 124 3.95 -6.19 -8.48
C TYR A 124 4.45 -4.96 -7.71
N PHE A 125 3.91 -4.73 -6.53
CA PHE A 125 4.63 -4.06 -5.43
C PHE A 125 4.81 -5.06 -4.29
N THR A 126 5.91 -4.92 -3.54
CA THR A 126 6.32 -5.92 -2.54
C THR A 126 5.20 -6.32 -1.58
N THR A 127 4.49 -5.37 -0.96
CA THR A 127 3.40 -5.67 -0.02
C THR A 127 2.07 -5.95 -0.71
N THR A 128 1.78 -5.26 -1.80
CA THR A 128 0.57 -5.46 -2.62
C THR A 128 0.50 -6.86 -3.22
N ARG A 129 1.63 -7.49 -3.50
CA ARG A 129 1.70 -8.92 -3.88
C ARG A 129 1.62 -9.84 -2.68
N ALA A 130 2.36 -9.52 -1.61
CA ALA A 130 2.47 -10.40 -0.44
C ALA A 130 1.12 -10.61 0.27
N HIS A 131 0.32 -9.56 0.49
CA HIS A 131 -0.94 -9.71 1.23
C HIS A 131 -1.96 -10.64 0.54
N PRO A 132 -2.21 -10.51 -0.78
CA PRO A 132 -3.04 -11.46 -1.52
C PRO A 132 -2.48 -12.89 -1.52
N GLU A 133 -1.18 -13.06 -1.79
CA GLU A 133 -0.55 -14.40 -1.79
C GLU A 133 -0.62 -15.08 -0.41
N LEU A 134 -0.48 -14.32 0.68
CA LEU A 134 -0.70 -14.81 2.05
C LEU A 134 -2.14 -15.26 2.32
N ASN A 135 -3.12 -14.75 1.56
CA ASN A 135 -4.52 -15.21 1.59
C ASN A 135 -4.83 -16.29 0.54
N GLY A 136 -3.80 -16.77 -0.18
CA GLY A 136 -3.88 -17.92 -1.07
C GLY A 136 -4.18 -17.61 -2.55
N SER A 137 -4.07 -16.34 -2.98
CA SER A 137 -4.12 -16.02 -4.42
C SER A 137 -2.78 -16.22 -5.12
N THR A 138 -2.78 -16.23 -6.44
CA THR A 138 -1.59 -16.07 -7.29
C THR A 138 -1.61 -14.70 -7.96
N PHE A 139 -0.51 -13.94 -7.86
CA PHE A 139 -0.37 -12.67 -8.59
C PHE A 139 -0.03 -12.91 -10.06
N HIS A 140 -0.68 -12.17 -10.95
CA HIS A 140 -0.45 -12.20 -12.40
C HIS A 140 -0.08 -10.80 -12.90
N ASP A 141 1.11 -10.66 -13.46
CA ASP A 141 1.53 -9.41 -14.06
C ASP A 141 0.86 -9.22 -15.44
N VAL A 142 0.06 -8.18 -15.56
CA VAL A 142 -0.67 -7.81 -16.79
C VAL A 142 -0.27 -6.42 -17.30
N ILE A 143 0.87 -5.87 -16.87
CA ILE A 143 1.39 -4.61 -17.42
C ILE A 143 1.80 -4.75 -18.89
N VAL A 144 1.80 -3.66 -19.64
CA VAL A 144 2.37 -3.60 -21.00
C VAL A 144 3.85 -4.00 -21.02
N ASP A 145 4.31 -4.60 -22.12
CA ASP A 145 5.69 -5.15 -22.21
C ASP A 145 6.75 -4.05 -22.15
N GLU A 146 6.44 -2.87 -22.68
CA GLU A 146 7.29 -1.68 -22.68
C GLU A 146 7.73 -1.30 -21.26
N ALA A 147 6.92 -1.59 -20.23
CA ALA A 147 7.25 -1.34 -18.84
C ALA A 147 8.53 -2.04 -18.36
N HIS A 148 8.89 -3.17 -18.99
CA HIS A 148 10.07 -3.96 -18.67
C HIS A 148 11.32 -3.55 -19.46
N ASP A 149 11.19 -2.66 -20.46
CA ASP A 149 12.32 -2.08 -21.18
C ASP A 149 12.67 -0.69 -20.61
N PRO A 150 13.77 -0.52 -19.86
CA PRO A 150 14.14 0.79 -19.30
C PRO A 150 14.49 1.85 -20.36
N ALA A 151 14.76 1.46 -21.61
CA ALA A 151 15.06 2.38 -22.71
C ALA A 151 13.81 2.85 -23.48
N ASP A 152 12.67 2.18 -23.30
CA ASP A 152 11.42 2.57 -23.96
C ASP A 152 10.89 3.90 -23.38
N GLU A 153 10.56 4.84 -24.26
CA GLU A 153 10.14 6.20 -23.94
C GLU A 153 8.61 6.41 -23.98
N SER A 154 7.82 5.34 -24.04
CA SER A 154 6.35 5.42 -24.09
C SER A 154 5.80 6.24 -22.92
N PRO A 155 4.80 7.11 -23.15
CA PRO A 155 4.37 8.11 -22.16
C PRO A 155 3.63 7.52 -20.96
N PHE A 156 3.05 6.32 -21.10
CA PHE A 156 2.21 5.63 -20.11
C PHE A 156 2.60 4.16 -19.94
N LYS A 157 3.86 3.91 -19.58
CA LYS A 157 4.38 2.55 -19.33
C LYS A 157 3.80 1.85 -18.10
N GLY A 158 2.94 2.52 -17.33
CA GLY A 158 2.17 1.89 -16.27
C GLY A 158 0.93 1.16 -16.79
N ASP A 159 0.56 1.33 -18.06
CA ASP A 159 -0.71 0.83 -18.57
C ASP A 159 -0.84 -0.70 -18.44
N VAL A 160 -2.06 -1.15 -18.16
CA VAL A 160 -2.46 -2.56 -18.20
C VAL A 160 -2.59 -2.98 -19.66
N ASP A 161 -1.96 -4.08 -20.03
CA ASP A 161 -2.22 -4.75 -21.30
C ASP A 161 -3.58 -5.46 -21.24
N ILE A 162 -4.55 -4.85 -21.92
CA ILE A 162 -5.93 -5.34 -22.00
C ILE A 162 -5.99 -6.75 -22.62
N THR A 163 -5.06 -7.11 -23.49
CA THR A 163 -4.99 -8.44 -24.10
C THR A 163 -4.57 -9.48 -23.07
N LYS A 164 -3.55 -9.18 -22.25
CA LYS A 164 -3.13 -10.06 -21.14
C LYS A 164 -4.24 -10.22 -20.10
N LEU A 165 -4.90 -9.13 -19.72
CA LEU A 165 -6.03 -9.17 -18.79
C LEU A 165 -7.19 -10.01 -19.34
N ALA A 166 -7.59 -9.80 -20.59
CA ALA A 166 -8.66 -10.59 -21.23
C ALA A 166 -8.30 -12.07 -21.36
N ALA A 167 -7.04 -12.39 -21.68
CA ALA A 167 -6.56 -13.76 -21.76
C ALA A 167 -6.62 -14.45 -20.39
N LEU A 168 -6.21 -13.78 -19.31
CA LEU A 168 -6.29 -14.30 -17.95
C LEU A 168 -7.74 -14.54 -17.52
N ILE A 169 -8.66 -13.59 -17.79
CA ILE A 169 -10.08 -13.76 -17.48
C ILE A 169 -10.66 -14.99 -18.19
N ARG A 170 -10.31 -15.20 -19.47
CA ARG A 170 -10.75 -16.37 -20.26
C ARG A 170 -10.18 -17.68 -19.73
N GLU A 171 -8.91 -17.70 -19.34
CA GLU A 171 -8.23 -18.90 -18.83
C GLU A 171 -8.73 -19.30 -17.44
N ALA A 172 -8.83 -18.33 -16.53
CA ALA A 172 -9.10 -18.56 -15.12
C ALA A 172 -10.59 -18.63 -14.80
N GLY A 173 -11.44 -17.99 -15.61
CA GLY A 173 -12.83 -17.71 -15.30
C GLY A 173 -12.96 -16.50 -14.38
N ALA A 174 -13.92 -15.62 -14.70
CA ALA A 174 -14.13 -14.35 -14.00
C ALA A 174 -14.36 -14.52 -12.49
N ASP A 175 -15.06 -15.57 -12.06
CA ASP A 175 -15.37 -15.85 -10.66
C ASP A 175 -14.13 -16.10 -9.78
N THR A 176 -12.98 -16.41 -10.40
CA THR A 176 -11.70 -16.60 -9.69
C THR A 176 -10.88 -15.32 -9.54
N ILE A 177 -11.35 -14.21 -10.12
CA ILE A 177 -10.65 -12.92 -10.14
C ILE A 177 -11.47 -11.92 -9.30
N PRO A 178 -11.15 -11.76 -8.00
CA PRO A 178 -11.94 -10.91 -7.12
C PRO A 178 -11.81 -9.42 -7.48
N TYR A 179 -10.63 -9.02 -7.94
CA TYR A 179 -10.36 -7.67 -8.43
C TYR A 179 -9.14 -7.63 -9.34
N VAL A 180 -9.01 -6.54 -10.11
CA VAL A 180 -7.77 -6.09 -10.77
C VAL A 180 -7.14 -5.02 -9.90
N CYS A 181 -5.85 -5.16 -9.58
CA CYS A 181 -5.08 -4.14 -8.89
C CYS A 181 -4.42 -3.20 -9.91
N VAL A 182 -4.63 -1.90 -9.81
CA VAL A 182 -4.06 -0.91 -10.74
C VAL A 182 -3.26 0.13 -9.95
N GLY A 183 -1.96 0.21 -10.20
CA GLY A 183 -1.03 1.13 -9.56
C GLY A 183 -0.93 2.45 -10.30
N ALA A 184 -1.30 3.55 -9.64
CA ALA A 184 -1.25 4.86 -10.26
C ALA A 184 -0.32 5.82 -9.51
N PRO A 185 0.89 6.11 -10.03
CA PRO A 185 1.66 5.36 -11.03
C PRO A 185 2.17 4.00 -10.51
N VAL A 186 2.71 3.21 -11.43
CA VAL A 186 3.32 1.90 -11.14
C VAL A 186 4.71 2.09 -10.54
N ASN A 187 4.85 1.79 -9.24
CA ASN A 187 6.09 2.00 -8.49
C ASN A 187 7.28 1.21 -9.07
N MET A 188 7.11 -0.09 -9.32
CA MET A 188 8.21 -0.97 -9.74
C MET A 188 8.62 -0.76 -11.21
N ALA A 189 7.78 -0.12 -12.02
CA ALA A 189 8.12 0.31 -13.38
C ALA A 189 8.96 1.62 -13.40
N GLY A 190 9.32 2.14 -12.22
CA GLY A 190 10.04 3.41 -12.08
C GLY A 190 9.12 4.62 -11.90
N GLY A 191 7.92 4.42 -11.33
CA GLY A 191 6.93 5.49 -11.16
C GLY A 191 6.25 5.89 -12.47
N GLN A 192 6.05 4.93 -13.38
CA GLN A 192 5.47 5.20 -14.69
C GLN A 192 3.95 5.36 -14.59
N PRO A 193 3.38 6.40 -15.24
CA PRO A 193 1.97 6.67 -15.12
C PRO A 193 1.12 5.71 -15.94
N ILE A 194 -0.14 5.59 -15.51
CA ILE A 194 -1.23 5.02 -16.30
C ILE A 194 -2.04 6.14 -16.99
N SER A 195 -2.57 5.86 -18.17
CA SER A 195 -3.47 6.74 -18.91
C SER A 195 -4.92 6.60 -18.45
N MET A 196 -5.73 7.65 -18.65
CA MET A 196 -7.18 7.59 -18.45
C MET A 196 -7.84 6.65 -19.45
N GLU A 197 -7.35 6.62 -20.70
CA GLU A 197 -7.82 5.66 -21.71
C GLU A 197 -7.62 4.21 -21.26
N CYS A 198 -6.43 3.84 -20.78
CA CYS A 198 -6.17 2.49 -20.28
C CYS A 198 -7.10 2.16 -19.11
N LEU A 199 -7.21 3.04 -18.12
CA LEU A 199 -8.07 2.79 -16.96
C LEU A 199 -9.55 2.64 -17.35
N ALA A 200 -10.02 3.41 -18.34
CA ALA A 200 -11.37 3.27 -18.88
C ALA A 200 -11.57 1.90 -19.58
N ARG A 201 -10.60 1.43 -20.34
CA ARG A 201 -10.63 0.10 -20.99
C ARG A 201 -10.58 -1.04 -19.98
N VAL A 202 -9.79 -0.92 -18.91
CA VAL A 202 -9.79 -1.87 -17.79
C VAL A 202 -11.16 -1.90 -17.14
N ARG A 203 -11.76 -0.74 -16.85
CA ARG A 203 -13.10 -0.68 -16.26
C ARG A 203 -14.15 -1.30 -17.17
N GLU A 204 -14.14 -0.97 -18.46
CA GLU A 204 -15.09 -1.52 -19.43
C GLU A 204 -15.02 -3.06 -19.48
N LEU A 205 -13.81 -3.61 -19.58
CA LEU A 205 -13.61 -5.06 -19.60
C LEU A 205 -14.07 -5.72 -18.31
N THR A 206 -13.63 -5.22 -17.17
CA THR A 206 -13.94 -5.81 -15.86
C THR A 206 -15.42 -5.71 -15.50
N LEU A 207 -16.11 -4.65 -15.93
CA LEU A 207 -17.54 -4.46 -15.67
C LEU A 207 -18.38 -5.55 -16.33
N ARG A 208 -18.03 -5.97 -17.55
CA ARG A 208 -18.70 -7.08 -18.26
C ARG A 208 -18.61 -8.43 -17.54
N HIS A 209 -17.61 -8.57 -16.66
CA HIS A 209 -17.31 -9.80 -15.95
C HIS A 209 -17.60 -9.72 -14.45
N GLY A 210 -18.14 -8.60 -13.95
CA GLY A 210 -18.38 -8.42 -12.51
C GLY A 210 -17.11 -8.34 -11.65
N ILE A 211 -15.95 -8.10 -12.27
CA ILE A 211 -14.66 -8.02 -11.58
C ILE A 211 -14.47 -6.60 -11.03
N LYS A 212 -14.00 -6.49 -9.78
CA LYS A 212 -13.71 -5.19 -9.17
C LYS A 212 -12.41 -4.57 -9.70
N VAL A 213 -12.29 -3.26 -9.67
CA VAL A 213 -11.03 -2.54 -9.92
C VAL A 213 -10.63 -1.82 -8.64
N ILE A 214 -9.46 -2.16 -8.10
CA ILE A 214 -8.89 -1.54 -6.90
C ILE A 214 -7.67 -0.74 -7.31
N LEU A 215 -7.68 0.56 -7.01
CA LEU A 215 -6.56 1.45 -7.26
C LEU A 215 -5.55 1.37 -6.09
N ASP A 216 -4.28 1.11 -6.36
CA ASP A 216 -3.22 1.54 -5.47
C ASP A 216 -3.00 3.04 -5.70
N ALA A 217 -3.56 3.83 -4.79
CA ALA A 217 -3.63 5.28 -4.92
C ALA A 217 -2.44 6.01 -4.30
N ALA A 218 -1.40 5.30 -3.84
CA ALA A 218 -0.28 5.87 -3.08
C ALA A 218 0.31 7.13 -3.74
N ARG A 219 0.39 7.14 -5.09
CA ARG A 219 0.91 8.27 -5.87
C ARG A 219 -0.07 8.79 -6.94
N ALA A 220 -1.38 8.67 -6.68
CA ALA A 220 -2.39 8.99 -7.69
C ALA A 220 -2.42 10.49 -8.10
N VAL A 221 -1.88 11.40 -7.29
CA VAL A 221 -1.77 12.83 -7.62
C VAL A 221 -0.62 13.06 -8.60
N GLU A 222 0.51 12.37 -8.45
CA GLU A 222 1.59 12.34 -9.45
C GLU A 222 1.07 11.78 -10.79
N ASN A 223 0.30 10.69 -10.76
CA ASN A 223 -0.32 10.14 -11.97
C ASN A 223 -1.23 11.16 -12.66
N ALA A 224 -2.09 11.82 -11.89
CA ALA A 224 -2.99 12.86 -12.41
C ALA A 224 -2.23 14.02 -13.06
N TYR A 225 -1.02 14.34 -12.57
CA TYR A 225 -0.15 15.31 -13.21
C TYR A 225 0.41 14.81 -14.54
N PHE A 226 0.81 13.54 -14.64
CA PHE A 226 1.24 12.96 -15.90
C PHE A 226 0.12 12.94 -16.93
N VAL A 227 -1.08 12.52 -16.55
CA VAL A 227 -2.28 12.59 -17.40
C VAL A 227 -2.50 14.03 -17.89
N LYS A 228 -2.49 15.02 -16.99
CA LYS A 228 -2.63 16.43 -17.37
C LYS A 228 -1.58 16.88 -18.39
N SER A 229 -0.35 16.39 -18.26
CA SER A 229 0.81 16.89 -19.01
C SER A 229 1.04 16.14 -20.31
N ARG A 230 0.60 14.88 -20.41
CA ARG A 230 0.93 13.95 -21.49
C ARG A 230 -0.29 13.48 -22.27
N GLU A 231 -1.48 13.41 -21.64
CA GLU A 231 -2.67 12.84 -22.28
C GLU A 231 -3.49 13.93 -23.00
N PRO A 232 -3.73 13.80 -24.32
CA PRO A 232 -4.60 14.69 -25.06
C PRO A 232 -6.00 14.78 -24.42
N GLY A 233 -6.59 15.98 -24.39
CA GLY A 233 -7.93 16.22 -23.82
C GLY A 233 -7.98 16.49 -22.32
N TRP A 234 -6.91 16.22 -21.56
CA TRP A 234 -6.86 16.43 -20.11
C TRP A 234 -6.14 17.69 -19.64
N SER A 235 -5.37 18.34 -20.53
CA SER A 235 -4.55 19.51 -20.20
C SER A 235 -5.32 20.70 -19.61
N GLY A 236 -6.60 20.86 -19.96
CA GLY A 236 -7.48 21.90 -19.40
C GLY A 236 -8.06 21.60 -18.01
N ARG A 237 -7.98 20.36 -17.52
CA ARG A 237 -8.60 19.95 -16.25
C ARG A 237 -7.70 20.23 -15.05
N SER A 238 -8.28 20.42 -13.87
CA SER A 238 -7.50 20.53 -12.62
C SER A 238 -6.96 19.16 -12.21
N ILE A 239 -5.85 19.12 -11.45
CA ILE A 239 -5.30 17.87 -10.90
C ILE A 239 -6.36 17.13 -10.06
N ALA A 240 -7.10 17.86 -9.21
CA ALA A 240 -8.19 17.28 -8.43
C ALA A 240 -9.31 16.69 -9.31
N GLY A 241 -9.64 17.34 -10.43
CA GLY A 241 -10.64 16.84 -11.37
C GLY A 241 -10.18 15.58 -12.12
N ILE A 242 -8.89 15.49 -12.45
CA ILE A 242 -8.29 14.30 -13.06
C ILE A 242 -8.25 13.16 -12.06
N LEU A 243 -7.75 13.39 -10.84
CA LEU A 243 -7.73 12.41 -9.76
C LEU A 243 -9.14 11.85 -9.50
N ARG A 244 -10.14 12.73 -9.43
CA ARG A 244 -11.53 12.32 -9.24
C ARG A 244 -12.01 11.44 -10.40
N ALA A 245 -11.75 11.84 -11.64
CA ALA A 245 -12.12 11.05 -12.81
C ALA A 245 -11.43 9.67 -12.84
N MET A 246 -10.16 9.58 -12.43
CA MET A 246 -9.47 8.29 -12.28
C MET A 246 -10.20 7.40 -11.26
N CYS A 247 -10.48 7.93 -10.08
CA CYS A 247 -11.11 7.15 -9.00
C CYS A 247 -12.57 6.77 -9.31
N ASP A 248 -13.28 7.57 -10.12
CA ASP A 248 -14.63 7.26 -10.61
C ASP A 248 -14.67 6.03 -11.53
N LEU A 249 -13.53 5.59 -12.08
CA LEU A 249 -13.39 4.35 -12.86
C LEU A 249 -13.02 3.13 -11.99
N THR A 250 -13.04 3.25 -10.66
CA THR A 250 -12.61 2.18 -9.75
C THR A 250 -13.59 1.95 -8.61
N ASP A 251 -13.64 0.72 -8.08
CA ASP A 251 -14.57 0.31 -7.03
C ASP A 251 -14.05 0.63 -5.62
N GLY A 252 -12.74 0.81 -5.48
CA GLY A 252 -12.08 1.18 -4.24
C GLY A 252 -10.60 1.50 -4.44
N ALA A 253 -9.94 1.89 -3.36
CA ALA A 253 -8.51 2.16 -3.37
C ALA A 253 -7.83 1.85 -2.03
N THR A 254 -6.61 1.34 -2.11
CA THR A 254 -5.66 1.31 -0.99
C THR A 254 -4.72 2.51 -1.09
N MET A 255 -4.55 3.27 -0.01
CA MET A 255 -3.76 4.49 -0.02
C MET A 255 -2.72 4.51 1.09
N SER A 256 -1.46 4.71 0.70
CA SER A 256 -0.39 5.10 1.62
C SER A 256 -0.25 6.62 1.64
N ALA A 257 -0.70 7.27 2.71
CA ALA A 257 -0.58 8.72 2.84
C ALA A 257 0.85 9.19 3.09
N LYS A 258 1.77 8.25 3.26
CA LYS A 258 3.21 8.46 3.37
C LYS A 258 3.87 8.94 2.06
N LYS A 259 3.08 9.14 0.99
CA LYS A 259 3.53 9.48 -0.36
C LYS A 259 2.91 10.82 -0.78
N ASP A 260 1.96 10.83 -1.71
CA ASP A 260 1.34 12.06 -2.25
C ASP A 260 0.56 12.91 -1.24
N SER A 261 0.17 12.32 -0.11
CA SER A 261 -0.46 13.09 0.98
C SER A 261 0.56 13.85 1.82
N PHE A 262 1.86 13.63 1.60
CA PHE A 262 2.99 14.28 2.29
C PHE A 262 2.84 14.22 3.81
N ALA A 263 2.39 13.07 4.32
CA ALA A 263 2.34 12.76 5.75
C ALA A 263 3.50 11.84 6.10
N ASN A 264 3.93 11.84 7.36
CA ASN A 264 4.99 10.93 7.81
C ASN A 264 4.46 9.51 8.11
N ILE A 265 3.16 9.40 8.41
CA ILE A 265 2.46 8.14 8.70
C ILE A 265 1.01 8.21 8.24
N GLY A 266 0.37 7.05 8.12
CA GLY A 266 -1.06 6.89 7.90
C GLY A 266 -1.46 6.45 6.50
N GLY A 267 -2.71 6.03 6.38
CA GLY A 267 -3.30 5.51 5.16
C GLY A 267 -4.80 5.32 5.31
N TRP A 268 -5.43 4.87 4.24
CA TRP A 268 -6.85 4.56 4.25
C TRP A 268 -7.21 3.55 3.17
N LEU A 269 -8.32 2.84 3.40
CA LEU A 269 -9.04 2.03 2.42
C LEU A 269 -10.31 2.79 2.01
N GLY A 270 -10.43 3.09 0.73
CA GLY A 270 -11.58 3.77 0.13
C GLY A 270 -12.46 2.74 -0.58
N LEU A 271 -13.76 2.76 -0.35
CA LEU A 271 -14.70 1.80 -0.93
C LEU A 271 -16.01 2.48 -1.36
N ARG A 272 -16.65 1.94 -2.40
CA ARG A 272 -18.02 2.29 -2.82
C ARG A 272 -19.08 1.30 -2.33
N ASP A 273 -18.68 0.08 -2.04
CA ASP A 273 -19.58 -1.02 -1.65
C ASP A 273 -19.81 -1.03 -0.14
N ASP A 274 -21.09 -0.92 0.27
CA ASP A 274 -21.51 -0.86 1.68
C ASP A 274 -21.13 -2.15 2.44
N GLU A 275 -21.38 -3.32 1.84
CA GLU A 275 -21.16 -4.61 2.50
C GLU A 275 -19.67 -4.87 2.74
N LEU A 276 -18.83 -4.62 1.73
CA LEU A 276 -17.38 -4.70 1.83
C LEU A 276 -16.83 -3.69 2.83
N ALA A 277 -17.42 -2.49 2.91
CA ALA A 277 -17.03 -1.50 3.90
C ALA A 277 -17.36 -1.95 5.33
N GLU A 278 -18.52 -2.57 5.56
CA GLU A 278 -18.87 -3.17 6.86
C GLU A 278 -17.90 -4.30 7.24
N GLN A 279 -17.60 -5.21 6.30
CA GLN A 279 -16.60 -6.28 6.51
C GLN A 279 -15.24 -5.69 6.88
N ALA A 280 -14.79 -4.69 6.14
CA ALA A 280 -13.50 -4.03 6.38
C ALA A 280 -13.47 -3.31 7.74
N ARG A 281 -14.55 -2.61 8.14
CA ARG A 281 -14.67 -1.99 9.47
C ARG A 281 -14.54 -3.03 10.59
N GLY A 282 -15.14 -4.20 10.42
CA GLY A 282 -15.01 -5.31 11.36
C GLY A 282 -13.56 -5.79 11.52
N LEU A 283 -12.83 -5.97 10.42
CA LEU A 283 -11.43 -6.41 10.45
C LEU A 283 -10.47 -5.32 10.98
N VAL A 284 -10.73 -4.04 10.69
CA VAL A 284 -9.87 -2.93 11.13
C VAL A 284 -9.78 -2.88 12.65
N VAL A 285 -10.86 -3.19 13.37
CA VAL A 285 -10.85 -3.29 14.84
C VAL A 285 -9.82 -4.29 15.35
N LEU A 286 -9.57 -5.37 14.62
CA LEU A 286 -8.64 -6.43 15.03
C LEU A 286 -7.17 -6.12 14.74
N TYR A 287 -6.89 -5.44 13.63
CA TYR A 287 -5.52 -5.27 13.12
C TYR A 287 -4.95 -3.87 13.31
N GLU A 288 -5.81 -2.86 13.38
CA GLU A 288 -5.42 -1.46 13.29
C GLU A 288 -5.93 -0.67 14.49
N GLY A 289 -7.22 -0.79 14.82
CA GLY A 289 -7.91 -0.03 15.86
C GLY A 289 -9.36 0.24 15.50
N MET A 290 -10.10 1.04 16.29
CA MET A 290 -11.48 1.40 15.93
C MET A 290 -11.56 2.02 14.54
N HIS A 291 -12.63 1.74 13.81
CA HIS A 291 -12.86 2.21 12.44
C HIS A 291 -12.88 3.75 12.29
N THR A 292 -12.91 4.51 13.38
CA THR A 292 -12.78 5.97 13.39
C THR A 292 -11.36 6.47 13.65
N TYR A 293 -10.35 5.62 13.80
CA TYR A 293 -8.94 6.06 13.87
C TYR A 293 -7.95 5.10 13.22
N GLY A 294 -8.23 3.80 13.20
CA GLY A 294 -7.49 2.80 12.42
C GLY A 294 -5.99 2.82 12.66
N GLY A 295 -5.57 2.75 13.93
CA GLY A 295 -4.15 2.73 14.30
C GLY A 295 -3.44 4.08 14.23
N MET A 296 -4.15 5.15 13.89
CA MET A 296 -3.60 6.49 13.81
C MET A 296 -3.98 7.35 15.01
N ALA A 297 -3.06 8.21 15.44
CA ALA A 297 -3.40 9.27 16.37
C ALA A 297 -4.36 10.28 15.74
N GLY A 298 -5.20 10.91 16.56
CA GLY A 298 -6.14 11.95 16.16
C GLY A 298 -5.48 13.22 15.61
N ARG A 299 -4.23 13.49 16.02
CA ARG A 299 -3.34 14.50 15.40
C ARG A 299 -2.84 14.12 14.01
N GLY A 300 -3.04 12.88 13.58
CA GLY A 300 -2.73 12.43 12.23
C GLY A 300 -3.36 13.38 11.22
N VAL A 301 -2.56 13.77 10.22
CA VAL A 301 -2.81 15.01 9.50
C VAL A 301 -3.82 14.78 8.40
N TRP A 302 -5.11 14.62 8.71
CA TRP A 302 -6.08 14.11 7.73
C TRP A 302 -7.03 15.15 7.10
N GLY A 303 -7.16 16.33 7.72
CA GLY A 303 -8.22 17.30 7.36
C GLY A 303 -7.79 18.52 6.55
N ARG A 304 -6.50 18.71 6.27
CA ARG A 304 -5.99 19.81 5.41
C ARG A 304 -5.09 19.31 4.28
N ILE A 305 -5.08 18.00 4.04
CA ILE A 305 -4.21 17.34 3.04
C ILE A 305 -4.52 17.85 1.63
N PHE A 306 -5.80 18.06 1.30
CA PHE A 306 -6.22 18.25 -0.09
C PHE A 306 -6.82 19.61 -0.39
N ARG A 307 -6.43 20.70 0.30
CA ARG A 307 -6.60 22.02 -0.35
C ARG A 307 -5.57 22.13 -1.48
N VAL A 308 -5.75 21.29 -2.50
CA VAL A 308 -5.21 21.35 -3.85
C VAL A 308 -5.63 22.71 -4.36
N ARG A 309 -4.85 23.74 -4.04
CA ARG A 309 -5.00 25.00 -4.75
C ARG A 309 -4.76 24.68 -6.23
N PRO A 310 -5.45 25.37 -7.16
CA PRO A 310 -5.21 25.24 -8.60
C PRO A 310 -3.71 25.36 -8.99
N SER A 311 -2.90 25.94 -8.10
CA SER A 311 -1.45 26.08 -8.17
C SER A 311 -0.63 24.83 -7.81
N LEU A 312 -1.16 23.59 -7.82
CA LEU A 312 -0.33 22.37 -7.72
C LEU A 312 0.44 22.05 -9.01
N SER A 313 0.16 22.76 -10.11
CA SER A 313 0.96 22.71 -11.36
C SER A 313 2.48 22.74 -11.11
N PRO A 314 3.04 23.63 -10.27
CA PRO A 314 4.47 23.62 -9.94
C PRO A 314 4.95 22.52 -8.98
N ILE A 315 4.14 22.04 -8.03
CA ILE A 315 4.58 20.98 -7.07
C ILE A 315 4.68 19.62 -7.78
N ALA A 316 3.68 19.29 -8.60
CA ALA A 316 3.73 18.06 -9.37
C ALA A 316 4.74 18.14 -10.55
N ARG A 317 5.02 19.34 -11.08
CA ARG A 317 6.19 19.58 -11.96
C ARG A 317 7.51 19.19 -11.28
N GLN A 318 7.69 19.54 -10.01
CA GLN A 318 8.95 19.27 -9.29
C GLN A 318 9.17 17.77 -9.00
N GLN A 319 8.11 16.99 -8.74
CA GLN A 319 8.21 15.53 -8.59
C GLN A 319 8.69 14.84 -9.88
N VAL A 320 8.35 15.39 -11.05
CA VAL A 320 8.65 14.79 -12.36
C VAL A 320 9.97 15.27 -12.98
N CYS A 321 10.49 16.43 -12.58
CA CYS A 321 11.68 17.03 -13.19
C CYS A 321 13.04 16.43 -12.75
N ALA A 322 13.08 15.27 -12.07
CA ALA A 322 14.31 14.50 -11.86
C ALA A 322 14.69 13.65 -13.11
N GLY A 323 14.58 14.25 -14.30
CA GLY A 323 15.22 13.72 -15.51
C GLY A 323 16.68 14.14 -15.49
N LEU A 324 17.57 13.25 -15.06
CA LEU A 324 19.02 13.45 -15.19
C LEU A 324 19.35 13.76 -16.66
N PRO A 325 20.03 14.88 -16.98
CA PRO A 325 20.61 15.03 -18.31
C PRO A 325 21.65 13.92 -18.51
N ARG A 326 21.73 13.40 -19.75
CA ARG A 326 22.66 12.35 -20.19
C ARG A 326 24.08 12.58 -19.67
N ALA A 327 24.40 12.02 -18.51
CA ALA A 327 25.78 11.82 -18.08
C ALA A 327 26.22 10.46 -18.63
N ARG A 328 27.21 10.47 -19.54
CA ARG A 328 27.91 9.23 -19.93
C ARG A 328 28.37 8.53 -18.64
N PRO A 329 28.12 7.23 -18.46
CA PRO A 329 28.55 6.54 -17.24
C PRO A 329 30.08 6.63 -17.14
N PRO A 330 30.64 6.97 -15.97
CA PRO A 330 32.07 6.80 -15.78
C PRO A 330 32.37 5.30 -15.88
N LEU A 331 33.10 4.93 -16.93
CA LEU A 331 33.62 3.59 -17.24
C LEU A 331 34.50 2.95 -16.15
N LEU A 332 34.58 3.55 -14.95
CA LEU A 332 35.48 3.19 -13.87
C LEU A 332 34.87 2.35 -12.75
N LEU A 333 33.53 2.19 -12.66
CA LEU A 333 32.92 1.39 -11.59
C LEU A 333 32.75 -0.10 -11.92
N VAL A 334 32.63 -0.47 -13.20
CA VAL A 334 32.44 -1.87 -13.61
C VAL A 334 33.74 -2.68 -13.45
N GLY A 335 34.91 -2.07 -13.65
CA GLY A 335 36.21 -2.74 -13.51
C GLY A 335 36.65 -3.05 -12.07
N ARG A 336 36.16 -2.31 -11.06
CA ARG A 336 36.56 -2.49 -9.65
C ARG A 336 35.67 -3.47 -8.87
N ILE A 337 34.40 -3.61 -9.25
CA ILE A 337 33.51 -4.62 -8.66
C ILE A 337 34.01 -6.04 -8.98
N ASP A 338 34.57 -6.23 -10.17
CA ASP A 338 35.08 -7.53 -10.62
C ASP A 338 36.42 -7.92 -9.95
N GLN A 339 37.24 -6.92 -9.56
CA GLN A 339 38.44 -7.16 -8.73
C GLN A 339 38.09 -7.46 -7.27
N HIS A 340 37.04 -6.84 -6.71
CA HIS A 340 36.58 -7.16 -5.35
C HIS A 340 35.92 -8.53 -5.26
N ARG A 341 35.16 -8.96 -6.28
CA ARG A 341 34.57 -10.30 -6.36
C ARG A 341 35.63 -11.42 -6.37
N ARG A 342 36.73 -11.21 -7.11
CA ARG A 342 37.86 -12.16 -7.16
C ARG A 342 38.58 -12.27 -5.82
N ARG A 343 38.79 -11.16 -5.11
CA ARG A 343 39.34 -11.17 -3.73
C ARG A 343 38.39 -11.82 -2.72
N TRP A 344 37.07 -11.64 -2.87
CA TRP A 344 36.08 -12.24 -1.96
C TRP A 344 36.00 -13.77 -2.08
N SER A 345 36.31 -14.35 -3.25
CA SER A 345 36.35 -15.81 -3.40
C SER A 345 37.59 -16.47 -2.76
N ALA A 346 38.66 -15.70 -2.51
CA ALA A 346 39.90 -16.21 -1.94
C ALA A 346 39.86 -16.32 -0.40
N ASP A 347 39.08 -15.47 0.28
CA ASP A 347 39.00 -15.40 1.76
C ASP A 347 37.78 -16.14 2.36
N GLY A 348 37.07 -16.94 1.55
CA GLY A 348 35.77 -17.54 1.86
C GLY A 348 35.71 -18.57 3.00
N GLN A 349 36.82 -18.87 3.69
CA GLN A 349 36.81 -19.84 4.79
C GLN A 349 36.45 -19.24 6.17
N GLY A 350 36.50 -17.91 6.34
CA GLY A 350 36.28 -17.27 7.65
C GLY A 350 34.82 -16.89 7.98
N VAL A 351 33.99 -16.61 6.98
CA VAL A 351 32.63 -16.05 7.18
C VAL A 351 31.62 -17.13 7.57
N GLY A 352 31.78 -18.35 7.05
CA GLY A 352 30.91 -19.47 7.38
C GLY A 352 31.02 -19.94 8.84
N GLN A 353 32.15 -19.70 9.50
CA GLN A 353 32.31 -20.04 10.93
C GLN A 353 31.65 -19.02 11.86
N ARG A 354 31.69 -17.71 11.53
CA ARG A 354 31.05 -16.67 12.35
C ARG A 354 29.53 -16.64 12.22
N GLY A 355 28.99 -16.91 11.03
CA GLY A 355 27.53 -17.06 10.85
C GLY A 355 26.95 -18.25 11.64
N ARG A 356 27.69 -19.37 11.72
CA ARG A 356 27.30 -20.54 12.52
C ARG A 356 27.44 -20.34 14.03
N ALA A 357 28.38 -19.51 14.47
CA ALA A 357 28.52 -19.15 15.89
C ALA A 357 27.35 -18.26 16.36
N PHE A 358 26.95 -17.28 15.56
CA PHE A 358 25.80 -16.40 15.86
C PHE A 358 24.46 -17.16 15.90
N GLN A 359 24.29 -18.15 15.02
CA GLN A 359 23.11 -19.03 15.05
C GLN A 359 23.07 -19.95 16.29
N ARG A 360 24.22 -20.35 16.84
CA ARG A 360 24.30 -21.14 18.08
C ARG A 360 23.98 -20.29 19.31
N GLU A 361 24.51 -19.07 19.40
CA GLU A 361 24.19 -18.15 20.50
C GLU A 361 22.69 -17.79 20.56
N LEU A 362 22.03 -17.64 19.42
CA LEU A 362 20.57 -17.42 19.37
C LEU A 362 19.75 -18.64 19.78
N THR A 363 20.31 -19.85 19.63
CA THR A 363 19.63 -21.09 20.03
C THR A 363 19.85 -21.40 21.52
N GLU A 364 21.00 -21.02 22.06
CA GLU A 364 21.37 -21.21 23.48
C GLU A 364 20.76 -20.15 24.42
N ALA A 365 20.42 -18.96 23.90
CA ALA A 365 19.75 -17.90 24.67
C ALA A 365 18.22 -18.08 24.83
N GLY A 366 17.62 -19.05 24.14
CA GLY A 366 16.18 -19.37 24.21
C GLY A 366 15.87 -20.50 25.19
N GLY A 367 15.95 -20.22 26.49
CA GLY A 367 15.56 -21.18 27.53
C GLY A 367 14.09 -21.61 27.40
N GLN A 368 13.86 -22.92 27.25
CA GLN A 368 12.53 -23.53 27.38
C GLN A 368 12.10 -23.62 28.85
N PRO A 369 10.80 -23.46 29.18
CA PRO A 369 10.25 -24.02 30.40
C PRO A 369 9.99 -25.52 30.18
N GLY A 370 10.61 -26.35 31.03
CA GLY A 370 10.58 -27.80 30.89
C GLY A 370 9.22 -28.43 31.19
N VAL A 371 8.96 -29.56 30.52
CA VAL A 371 8.26 -30.71 31.10
C VAL A 371 8.88 -31.98 30.51
N SER A 372 9.25 -32.88 31.42
CA SER A 372 9.82 -34.20 31.20
C SER A 372 8.98 -35.11 30.29
N THR A 373 9.61 -35.86 29.39
CA THR A 373 9.24 -37.26 29.15
C THR A 373 10.48 -38.09 28.79
N SER A 374 10.65 -39.15 29.56
CA SER A 374 11.68 -40.18 29.48
C SER A 374 11.23 -41.33 28.56
N HIS A 375 12.21 -41.91 27.85
CA HIS A 375 12.26 -43.28 27.29
C HIS A 375 11.44 -43.51 26.00
N ALA A 376 12.06 -43.75 24.84
CA ALA A 376 12.86 -44.92 24.40
C ALA A 376 12.02 -46.11 23.95
N GLY A 377 12.17 -46.48 22.67
CA GLY A 377 12.10 -47.87 22.21
C GLY A 377 11.00 -48.24 21.22
N GLY A 378 11.41 -48.85 20.10
CA GLY A 378 10.74 -50.07 19.64
C GLY A 378 9.96 -50.00 18.33
N CYS A 379 10.65 -50.35 17.25
CA CYS A 379 10.09 -50.77 15.97
C CYS A 379 9.28 -52.08 16.10
N ALA A 380 8.07 -52.17 15.52
CA ALA A 380 7.54 -53.35 14.81
C ALA A 380 6.07 -53.16 14.37
N ARG A 381 5.79 -53.38 13.08
CA ARG A 381 4.51 -53.86 12.53
C ARG A 381 4.55 -55.41 12.55
N PRO A 382 3.42 -56.18 12.60
CA PRO A 382 2.44 -56.17 11.50
C PRO A 382 0.96 -56.61 11.75
N ARG A 383 0.13 -56.27 10.75
CA ARG A 383 -1.03 -57.00 10.15
C ARG A 383 -2.40 -57.13 10.84
N ARG A 384 -3.40 -56.62 10.09
CA ARG A 384 -4.74 -57.14 9.70
C ARG A 384 -5.83 -57.34 10.77
N SER A 385 -6.93 -56.58 10.64
CA SER A 385 -8.23 -57.04 10.12
C SER A 385 -9.32 -55.95 10.30
N ALA A 386 -10.05 -55.62 9.24
CA ALA A 386 -11.40 -55.02 9.29
C ALA A 386 -12.45 -56.17 9.23
N PRO A 387 -13.78 -55.95 9.23
CA PRO A 387 -14.58 -54.72 9.42
C PRO A 387 -15.78 -54.90 10.39
N ALA A 388 -16.48 -53.81 10.76
CA ALA A 388 -17.94 -53.80 10.96
C ALA A 388 -18.45 -52.38 11.30
N SER A 389 -19.22 -51.80 10.39
CA SER A 389 -20.36 -50.91 10.69
C SER A 389 -21.64 -51.76 10.54
N PRO A 390 -22.88 -51.30 10.79
CA PRO A 390 -23.35 -49.99 11.29
C PRO A 390 -24.40 -50.14 12.43
N GLN A 391 -24.88 -49.02 13.00
CA GLN A 391 -26.30 -48.76 13.32
C GLN A 391 -26.48 -47.45 14.12
N ASP A 392 -27.02 -46.44 13.45
CA ASP A 392 -28.03 -45.51 13.99
C ASP A 392 -29.42 -46.18 13.73
N PRO A 393 -30.59 -45.76 14.27
CA PRO A 393 -30.94 -44.42 14.78
C PRO A 393 -31.88 -44.41 16.02
N LEU A 394 -32.29 -43.22 16.50
CA LEU A 394 -33.67 -42.81 16.90
C LEU A 394 -33.64 -41.62 17.88
N THR A 395 -33.92 -40.40 17.38
CA THR A 395 -35.15 -39.59 17.58
C THR A 395 -35.45 -39.05 18.99
N ARG A 396 -35.60 -37.72 19.08
CA ARG A 396 -36.75 -36.93 19.62
C ARG A 396 -36.29 -35.52 20.06
N THR A 397 -36.64 -34.47 19.30
CA THR A 397 -37.75 -33.52 19.54
C THR A 397 -37.63 -32.68 20.83
N SER A 398 -37.43 -31.36 20.69
CA SER A 398 -38.38 -30.29 21.09
C SER A 398 -37.64 -28.96 21.35
N ALA A 399 -38.06 -27.90 20.66
CA ALA A 399 -37.68 -26.51 20.90
C ALA A 399 -38.75 -25.79 21.78
N PRO A 400 -38.64 -24.47 22.06
CA PRO A 400 -38.29 -23.86 23.35
C PRO A 400 -39.50 -23.14 24.00
N PRO A 401 -39.31 -22.29 25.04
CA PRO A 401 -39.61 -20.87 24.79
C PRO A 401 -38.88 -19.81 25.65
N ASN A 402 -39.12 -18.55 25.24
CA ASN A 402 -39.02 -17.23 25.93
C ASN A 402 -37.67 -16.50 25.85
N SER A 403 -37.51 -15.39 25.10
CA SER A 403 -38.22 -14.09 24.98
C SER A 403 -37.79 -13.04 26.01
N THR A 404 -36.99 -12.07 25.56
CA THR A 404 -37.03 -10.69 26.10
C THR A 404 -36.72 -9.72 24.96
N ALA A 405 -37.77 -9.08 24.48
CA ALA A 405 -37.72 -7.96 23.55
C ALA A 405 -37.73 -6.65 24.35
N PHE A 406 -36.82 -5.74 24.03
CA PHE A 406 -36.94 -4.33 24.40
C PHE A 406 -37.46 -3.58 23.16
N ALA A 407 -38.71 -3.15 23.23
CA ALA A 407 -39.32 -2.21 22.30
C ALA A 407 -39.54 -0.89 23.03
N LEU A 408 -39.00 0.22 22.50
CA LEU A 408 -39.45 1.56 22.84
C LEU A 408 -40.05 2.21 21.60
N ARG A 409 -41.24 2.76 21.83
CA ARG A 409 -42.23 3.24 20.86
C ARG A 409 -41.79 4.50 20.13
N THR A 410 -42.15 4.54 18.85
CA THR A 410 -42.34 5.73 18.03
C THR A 410 -43.66 6.44 18.38
N GLY A 411 -43.67 7.78 18.36
CA GLY A 411 -44.86 8.63 18.33
C GLY A 411 -44.49 10.09 17.96
N PRO A 412 -45.32 10.82 17.18
CA PRO A 412 -44.84 11.92 16.33
C PRO A 412 -45.03 13.32 16.93
N GLY A 413 -44.14 14.25 16.59
CA GLY A 413 -44.27 15.67 16.91
C GLY A 413 -43.74 16.55 15.78
N ARG A 414 -44.64 17.17 15.02
CA ARG A 414 -44.36 18.26 14.08
C ARG A 414 -44.19 19.56 14.88
N SER A 415 -43.14 20.33 14.60
CA SER A 415 -43.20 21.80 14.67
C SER A 415 -42.16 22.43 13.75
N ARG A 416 -42.66 23.35 12.91
CA ARG A 416 -41.93 24.19 11.96
C ARG A 416 -41.27 25.39 12.67
N LEU A 417 -40.22 25.91 12.00
CA LEU A 417 -39.73 27.30 11.95
C LEU A 417 -39.15 27.89 13.25
N VAL A 418 -37.92 28.43 13.17
CA VAL A 418 -37.65 29.86 12.93
C VAL A 418 -36.14 30.05 12.71
N ASN A 419 -35.85 30.81 11.65
CA ASN A 419 -34.57 31.44 11.32
C ASN A 419 -34.33 32.60 12.30
N ASP A 420 -33.11 32.78 12.82
CA ASP A 420 -32.59 34.13 13.02
C ASP A 420 -31.07 34.17 13.29
N ARG A 421 -30.42 34.98 12.44
CA ARG A 421 -29.13 35.68 12.55
C ARG A 421 -27.80 34.95 12.34
#